data_AF-X0Y4B4-F1
#
_entry.id   AF-X0Y4B4-F1
#
_cell.length_a   1.000
_cell.length_b   1.000
_cell.length_c   1.000
_cell.angle_alpha   90.00
_cell.angle_beta   90.00
_cell.angle_gamma   90.00
#
_symmetry.space_group_name_H-M   'P 1'
#
loop_
_entity.id
_entity.type
_entity.pdbx_description
1 polymer ?
#
loop_
_entity_poly.entity_id
_entity_poly.type
_entity_poly.pdbx_seq_one_letter_code
_entity_poly.pdbx_strand_id
1 'polypeptide(L)' 'MEKVKKEIMTKEVCPDCGKFLMIRQGRYGDFMACSGYPKCKFTKNLPGEEEKLMPGGQEKCDKCGKPMVLKHS' A
#
# COMPACT_ATOMS: atom_id res chain seq x y z
N MET A 1 0.12 6.36 24.52
CA MET A 1 0.32 7.08 23.25
C MET A 1 -0.72 6.60 22.26
N GLU A 2 -1.83 7.32 22.18
CA GLU A 2 -2.99 6.98 21.36
C GLU A 2 -2.64 7.19 19.87
N LYS A 3 -2.52 6.09 19.11
CA LYS A 3 -2.40 6.16 17.67
C LYS A 3 -3.77 6.52 17.11
N VAL A 4 -4.03 7.83 16.99
CA VAL A 4 -5.23 8.37 16.35
C VAL A 4 -5.24 7.87 14.90
N LYS A 5 -6.15 6.94 14.61
CA LYS A 5 -6.41 6.37 13.29
C LYS A 5 -6.89 7.50 12.38
N LYS A 6 -5.98 8.16 11.67
CA LYS A 6 -6.29 9.29 10.79
C LYS A 6 -6.60 8.76 9.40
N GLU A 7 -7.88 8.64 9.09
CA GLU A 7 -8.34 8.51 7.71
C GLU A 7 -8.34 9.91 7.07
N ILE A 8 -7.37 10.17 6.20
CA ILE A 8 -7.16 11.50 5.61
C ILE A 8 -7.63 11.48 4.16
N MET A 9 -8.63 12.29 3.84
CA MET A 9 -9.06 12.47 2.45
C MET A 9 -8.00 13.27 1.69
N THR A 10 -7.52 12.73 0.58
CA THR A 10 -6.48 13.36 -0.23
C THR A 10 -7.09 14.25 -1.32
N LYS A 11 -6.27 15.11 -1.90
CA LYS A 11 -6.63 15.91 -3.07
C LYS A 11 -6.52 15.11 -4.38
N GLU A 12 -5.98 13.88 -4.34
CA GLU A 12 -5.90 13.02 -5.52
C GLU A 12 -7.26 12.44 -5.85
N VAL A 13 -7.58 12.44 -7.14
CA VAL A 13 -8.80 11.89 -7.69
C VAL A 13 -8.50 10.52 -8.28
N CYS A 14 -9.39 9.56 -8.05
CA CYS A 14 -9.33 8.23 -8.59
C CYS A 14 -9.51 8.27 -10.12
N PRO A 15 -8.56 7.75 -10.91
CA PRO A 15 -8.67 7.75 -12.37
C PRO A 15 -9.75 6.80 -12.89
N ASP A 16 -10.20 5.84 -12.08
CA ASP A 16 -11.17 4.82 -12.46
C ASP A 16 -12.62 5.29 -12.32
N CYS A 17 -12.93 6.09 -11.30
CA CYS A 17 -14.30 6.54 -11.02
C CYS A 17 -14.47 8.05 -10.78
N GLY A 18 -13.38 8.83 -10.78
CA GLY A 18 -13.42 10.28 -10.57
C GLY A 18 -13.69 10.73 -9.13
N LYS A 19 -13.69 9.81 -8.16
CA LYS A 19 -13.88 10.15 -6.73
C LYS A 19 -12.55 10.40 -6.02
N PHE A 20 -12.56 11.12 -4.91
CA PHE A 20 -11.34 11.35 -4.13
C PHE A 20 -10.74 10.06 -3.55
N LEU A 21 -9.41 10.01 -3.51
CA LEU A 21 -8.66 9.00 -2.78
C LEU A 21 -8.56 9.39 -1.30
N MET A 22 -8.57 8.41 -0.41
CA MET A 22 -8.42 8.60 1.03
C MET A 22 -7.33 7.68 1.56
N ILE A 23 -6.51 8.18 2.49
CA ILE A 23 -5.48 7.39 3.17
C ILE A 23 -6.17 6.54 4.23
N ARG A 24 -5.93 5.23 4.18
CA ARG A 24 -6.37 4.25 5.15
C ARG A 24 -5.18 3.48 5.69
N GLN A 25 -5.24 3.16 6.98
CA GLN A 25 -4.22 2.36 7.63
C GLN A 25 -4.52 0.87 7.46
N GLY A 26 -3.63 0.17 6.76
CA GLY A 26 -3.67 -1.28 6.57
C GLY A 26 -2.74 -2.01 7.55
N ARG A 27 -2.72 -3.34 7.44
CA ARG A 27 -1.81 -4.20 8.22
C ARG A 27 -0.33 -3.94 7.89
N TYR A 28 -0.04 -3.53 6.66
CA TYR A 28 1.30 -3.39 6.11
C TYR A 28 1.80 -1.93 6.08
N GLY A 29 0.97 -0.97 6.46
CA GLY A 29 1.24 0.45 6.30
C GLY A 29 0.00 1.23 5.85
N ASP A 30 0.16 2.53 5.71
CA ASP A 30 -0.89 3.40 5.22
C ASP A 30 -0.95 3.34 3.68
N PHE A 31 -2.16 3.33 3.12
CA PHE A 31 -2.38 3.23 1.68
C PHE A 31 -3.51 4.14 1.24
N MET A 32 -3.44 4.67 0.02
CA MET A 32 -4.53 5.41 -0.57
C MET A 32 -5.56 4.44 -1.15
N ALA A 33 -6.80 4.53 -0.72
CA ALA A 33 -7.94 3.79 -1.25
C ALA A 33 -8.95 4.74 -1.88
N CYS A 34 -9.65 4.29 -2.91
CA CYS A 34 -10.78 5.04 -3.43
C CYS A 34 -11.90 5.16 -2.38
N SER A 35 -12.41 6.38 -2.18
CA SER A 35 -13.62 6.62 -1.36
C SER A 35 -14.87 5.91 -1.90
N GLY A 36 -14.84 5.45 -3.15
CA GLY A 36 -15.91 4.71 -3.80
C GLY A 36 -15.97 3.20 -3.51
N TYR A 37 -15.09 2.65 -2.66
CA TYR A 37 -15.14 1.24 -2.28
C TYR A 37 -16.50 0.87 -1.65
N PRO A 38 -17.14 -0.28 -1.99
CA PRO A 38 -16.65 -1.41 -2.79
C PRO A 38 -16.86 -1.30 -4.31
N LYS A 39 -17.50 -0.23 -4.80
CA LYS A 39 -17.80 -0.06 -6.24
C LYS A 39 -16.53 0.23 -7.06
N CYS A 40 -15.56 0.93 -6.48
CA CYS A 40 -14.25 1.15 -7.06
C CYS A 40 -13.19 0.58 -6.12
N LYS A 41 -12.42 -0.40 -6.61
CA LYS A 41 -11.36 -1.11 -5.85
C LYS A 41 -9.97 -0.51 -6.08
N PHE A 42 -9.90 0.69 -6.65
CA PHE A 42 -8.63 1.36 -6.89
C PHE A 42 -7.92 1.67 -5.57
N THR A 43 -6.67 1.23 -5.47
CA THR A 43 -5.78 1.49 -4.33
C THR A 43 -4.39 1.84 -4.85
N LYS A 44 -3.69 2.72 -4.15
CA LYS A 44 -2.35 3.20 -4.49
C LYS A 44 -1.49 3.25 -3.23
N ASN A 45 -0.23 2.87 -3.35
CA ASN A 45 0.73 2.94 -2.24
C ASN A 45 1.14 4.40 -2.01
N LEU A 46 1.37 4.78 -0.76
CA LEU A 46 1.88 6.10 -0.43
C LEU A 46 3.37 6.22 -0.80
N PRO A 47 3.82 7.35 -1.40
CA PRO A 47 5.19 7.53 -1.90
C PRO A 47 6.28 7.69 -0.80
N GLY A 48 6.10 7.09 0.38
CA GLY A 48 7.07 7.14 1.49
C GLY A 48 7.24 5.82 2.26
N GLU A 49 6.52 4.76 1.89
CA GLU A 49 6.60 3.43 2.53
C GLU A 49 7.12 2.33 1.60
N GLU A 50 7.67 2.68 0.42
CA GLU A 50 8.28 1.72 -0.50
C GLU A 50 9.48 0.98 0.13
N GLU A 51 10.16 1.60 1.11
CA GLU A 51 11.33 1.00 1.77
C GLU A 51 10.98 -0.20 2.68
N LYS A 52 9.76 -0.27 3.25
CA LYS A 52 9.43 -1.28 4.28
C LYS A 52 8.78 -2.57 3.76
N LEU A 53 8.33 -2.61 2.51
CA LEU A 53 7.65 -3.79 1.97
C LEU A 53 8.59 -4.82 1.33
N MET A 54 9.91 -4.59 1.39
CA MET A 54 10.87 -5.52 0.85
C MET A 54 11.80 -6.07 1.93
N PRO A 55 11.39 -7.09 2.73
CA PRO A 55 12.33 -8.09 3.21
C PRO A 55 12.62 -9.07 2.04
N GLY A 56 13.01 -8.53 0.90
CA GLY A 56 13.60 -9.32 -0.17
C GLY A 56 15.07 -9.41 0.15
N GLY A 57 15.53 -10.59 0.58
CA GLY A 57 16.96 -10.86 0.61
C GLY A 57 17.53 -10.51 -0.76
N GLN A 58 18.71 -9.89 -0.79
CA GLN A 58 19.37 -9.49 -2.04
C GLN A 58 19.68 -10.70 -2.96
N GLU A 59 19.52 -11.91 -2.43
CA GLU A 59 19.53 -13.19 -3.14
C GLU A 59 18.31 -13.34 -4.07
N LYS A 60 18.58 -13.17 -5.36
CA LYS A 60 17.64 -13.46 -6.44
C LYS A 60 17.55 -14.98 -6.62
N CYS A 61 16.34 -15.47 -6.86
CA CYS A 61 16.13 -16.88 -7.19
C CYS A 61 16.77 -17.22 -8.54
N ASP A 62 17.70 -18.17 -8.58
CA ASP A 62 18.43 -18.56 -9.79
C ASP A 62 17.53 -19.12 -10.92
N LYS A 63 16.32 -19.59 -10.57
CA LYS A 63 15.35 -20.11 -11.55
C LYS A 63 14.43 -19.05 -12.15
N CYS A 64 14.18 -17.94 -11.45
CA CYS A 64 13.15 -16.98 -11.87
C CYS A 64 13.55 -15.51 -11.71
N GLY A 65 14.74 -15.22 -11.18
CA GLY A 65 15.30 -13.87 -11.02
C GLY A 65 14.61 -12.99 -9.98
N LYS A 66 13.53 -13.45 -9.35
CA LYS A 66 12.78 -12.69 -8.33
C LYS A 66 13.47 -12.75 -6.96
N PRO A 67 13.43 -11.67 -6.16
CA PRO A 67 14.03 -11.65 -4.83
C PRO A 67 13.35 -12.65 -3.88
N MET A 68 14.14 -13.45 -3.16
CA MET A 68 13.63 -14.42 -2.20
C MET A 68 13.17 -13.70 -0.91
N VAL A 69 11.98 -14.06 -0.42
CA VAL A 69 11.44 -13.50 0.84
C VAL A 69 11.74 -14.44 1.99
N LEU A 70 12.48 -13.96 2.99
CA LEU A 70 12.82 -14.72 4.21
C LEU A 70 11.56 -14.89 5.08
N LYS A 71 11.08 -16.13 5.25
CA LYS A 71 10.04 -16.49 6.23
C LYS A 71 10.70 -16.84 7.56
N HIS A 72 10.41 -16.08 8.61
CA HIS A 72 10.70 -16.50 9.99
C HIS A 72 9.66 -17.55 10.42
N SER A 73 10.12 -18.65 11.00
CA SER A 73 9.28 -19.72 11.59
C SER A 73 8.97 -19.46 13.05
#